data_AF-A0A6J4YBT6-F1
#
_entry.id   AF-A0A6J4YBT6-F1
#
_cell.length_a   1.000
_cell.length_b   1.000
_cell.length_c   1.000
_cell.angle_alpha   90.00
_cell.angle_beta   90.00
_cell.angle_gamma   90.00
#
_symmetry.space_group_name_H-M   'P 1'
#
loop_
_entity.id
_entity.type
_entity.pdbx_description
1 polymer ?
#
loop_
_entity_poly.entity_id
_entity_poly.type
_entity_poly.pdbx_seq_one_letter_code
_entity_poly.pdbx_strand_id
1 'polypeptide(L)'
;MKLKMGEDNYRGLLALVECEHNRAEALAKAGENSSNPYHKLSSLWLKALIANDLRQKDRTAKLYQQIVSADADIDTKQQASLETDIVLMDVRQERWDRGISCRF
;
A
#
# COMPACT_ATOMS: atom_id res chain seq x y z
N MET A 1 7.31 -12.18 -4.40
CA MET A 1 6.88 -10.89 -3.82
C MET A 1 7.97 -9.81 -3.93
N LYS A 2 9.10 -9.93 -3.20
CA LYS A 2 10.14 -8.87 -3.09
C LYS A 2 10.66 -8.32 -4.43
N LEU A 3 10.96 -9.18 -5.42
CA LEU A 3 11.47 -8.75 -6.74
C LEU A 3 10.46 -7.89 -7.53
N LYS A 4 9.17 -8.23 -7.43
CA LYS A 4 8.09 -7.50 -8.12
C LYS A 4 7.81 -6.14 -7.46
N MET A 5 7.85 -6.09 -6.14
CA MET A 5 7.60 -4.86 -5.38
C MET A 5 8.78 -3.91 -5.32
N GLY A 6 10.01 -4.44 -5.34
CA GLY A 6 11.20 -3.69 -4.96
C GLY A 6 11.43 -3.75 -3.44
N GLU A 7 12.68 -3.60 -3.02
CA GLU A 7 13.07 -3.77 -1.62
C GLU A 7 12.39 -2.75 -0.70
N ASP A 8 12.34 -1.49 -1.09
CA ASP A 8 11.72 -0.44 -0.27
C ASP A 8 10.24 -0.70 -0.05
N ASN A 9 9.48 -0.99 -1.11
CA ASN A 9 8.05 -1.28 -0.99
C ASN A 9 7.79 -2.55 -0.18
N TYR A 10 8.63 -3.59 -0.33
CA TYR A 10 8.52 -4.80 0.49
C TYR A 10 8.75 -4.48 1.98
N ARG A 11 9.80 -3.72 2.30
CA ARG A 11 10.05 -3.27 3.67
C ARG A 11 8.94 -2.34 4.17
N GLY A 12 8.34 -1.56 3.29
CA GLY A 12 7.23 -0.67 3.60
C GLY A 12 5.96 -1.43 3.95
N LEU A 13 5.66 -2.53 3.26
CA LEU A 13 4.57 -3.43 3.62
C LEU A 13 4.80 -4.08 5.00
N LEU A 14 6.03 -4.54 5.29
CA LEU A 14 6.38 -5.06 6.61
C LEU A 14 6.24 -3.99 7.69
N ALA A 15 6.69 -2.76 7.44
CA ALA A 15 6.50 -1.64 8.36
C ALA A 15 5.01 -1.32 8.57
N LEU A 16 4.17 -1.45 7.54
CA LEU A 16 2.73 -1.30 7.67
C LEU A 16 2.17 -2.38 8.61
N VAL A 17 2.58 -3.65 8.48
CA VAL A 17 2.19 -4.71 9.43
C VAL A 17 2.53 -4.31 10.87
N GLU A 18 3.70 -3.75 11.14
CA GLU A 18 4.11 -3.25 12.47
C GLU A 18 3.39 -1.98 12.94
N CYS A 19 2.38 -1.48 12.22
CA CYS A 19 1.74 -0.18 12.47
C CYS A 19 2.71 1.01 12.41
N GLU A 20 3.86 0.88 11.73
CA GLU A 20 4.83 1.96 11.53
C GLU A 20 4.49 2.78 10.28
N HIS A 21 3.30 3.39 10.22
CA HIS A 21 2.78 4.05 9.01
C HIS A 21 3.71 5.14 8.45
N ASN A 22 4.38 5.92 9.32
CA ASN A 22 5.35 6.94 8.88
C ASN A 22 6.56 6.32 8.17
N ARG A 23 7.04 5.17 8.66
CA ARG A 23 8.15 4.45 8.05
C ARG A 23 7.70 3.78 6.75
N ALA A 24 6.52 3.18 6.74
CA ALA A 24 5.91 2.61 5.54
C ALA A 24 5.77 3.68 4.43
N GLU A 25 5.34 4.89 4.79
CA GLU A 25 5.22 6.03 3.89
C GLU A 25 6.58 6.48 3.32
N ALA A 26 7.61 6.58 4.16
CA ALA A 26 8.96 6.93 3.72
C ALA A 26 9.53 5.90 2.74
N LEU A 27 9.30 4.62 3.00
CA LEU A 27 9.72 3.51 2.15
C LEU A 27 8.95 3.48 0.82
N ALA A 28 7.64 3.73 0.84
CA ALA A 28 6.86 3.88 -0.38
C ALA A 28 7.40 5.04 -1.24
N LYS A 29 7.72 6.20 -0.64
CA LYS A 29 8.34 7.33 -1.36
C LYS A 29 9.69 6.98 -1.98
N ALA A 30 10.50 6.15 -1.33
CA ALA A 30 11.74 5.64 -1.94
C ALA A 30 11.44 4.78 -3.18
N GLY A 31 10.48 3.85 -3.08
CA GLY A 31 10.05 2.99 -4.20
C GLY A 31 9.47 3.76 -5.39
N GLU A 32 8.81 4.90 -5.16
CA GLU A 32 8.30 5.80 -6.21
C GLU A 32 9.40 6.37 -7.10
N ASN A 33 10.59 6.58 -6.53
CA ASN A 33 11.75 7.12 -7.24
C ASN A 33 12.58 6.04 -7.96
N SER A 34 12.19 4.76 -7.88
CA SER A 34 12.86 3.67 -8.58
C SER A 34 12.80 3.86 -10.10
N SER A 35 13.83 3.46 -10.84
CA SER A 35 13.79 3.42 -12.31
C SER A 35 12.91 2.29 -12.85
N ASN A 36 12.56 1.30 -12.02
CA ASN A 36 11.74 0.17 -12.41
C ASN A 36 10.24 0.53 -12.33
N PRO A 37 9.47 0.45 -13.43
CA PRO A 37 8.06 0.82 -13.44
C PRO A 37 7.20 -0.03 -12.50
N TYR A 38 7.52 -1.32 -12.30
CA TYR A 38 6.80 -2.19 -11.37
C TYR A 38 6.99 -1.77 -9.92
N HIS A 39 8.17 -1.24 -9.58
CA HIS A 39 8.45 -0.72 -8.24
C HIS A 39 7.70 0.60 -8.02
N LYS A 40 7.61 1.47 -9.03
CA LYS A 40 6.77 2.68 -8.96
C LYS A 40 5.31 2.34 -8.75
N LEU A 41 4.78 1.39 -9.52
CA LEU A 41 3.40 0.92 -9.38
C LEU A 41 3.15 0.31 -7.99
N SER A 42 4.09 -0.51 -7.50
CA SER A 42 4.00 -1.09 -6.16
C SER A 42 4.04 -0.04 -5.04
N SER A 43 4.78 1.05 -5.24
CA SER A 43 4.78 2.19 -4.31
C SER A 43 3.42 2.87 -4.26
N LEU A 44 2.79 3.08 -5.42
CA LEU A 44 1.47 3.68 -5.51
C LEU A 44 0.42 2.85 -4.77
N TRP A 45 0.43 1.53 -4.97
CA TRP A 45 -0.42 0.60 -4.21
C TRP A 45 -0.14 0.64 -2.71
N LEU A 46 1.14 0.64 -2.29
CA LEU A 46 1.50 0.73 -0.88
C LEU A 46 1.00 2.03 -0.23
N LYS A 47 1.08 3.16 -0.93
CA LYS A 47 0.49 4.43 -0.44
C LYS A 47 -1.02 4.32 -0.26
N ALA A 48 -1.72 3.61 -1.14
CA ALA A 48 -3.16 3.40 -1.03
C ALA A 48 -3.51 2.52 0.19
N LEU A 49 -2.73 1.46 0.44
CA LEU A 49 -2.85 0.64 1.65
C LEU A 49 -2.67 1.49 2.92
N ILE A 50 -1.60 2.29 2.98
CA ILE A 50 -1.31 3.17 4.13
C ILE A 50 -2.46 4.17 4.36
N ALA A 51 -2.92 4.84 3.29
CA ALA A 51 -3.99 5.84 3.39
C ALA A 51 -5.32 5.21 3.83
N ASN A 52 -5.68 4.04 3.29
CA ASN A 52 -6.90 3.32 3.67
C ASN A 52 -6.81 2.81 5.12
N ASP A 53 -5.67 2.26 5.53
CA ASP A 53 -5.49 1.81 6.90
C ASP A 53 -5.59 2.95 7.93
N LEU A 54 -5.07 4.14 7.57
CA LEU A 54 -5.22 5.38 8.36
C LEU A 54 -6.58 6.09 8.19
N ARG A 55 -7.54 5.50 7.45
CA ARG A 55 -8.87 6.07 7.18
C ARG A 55 -8.84 7.46 6.52
N GLN A 56 -7.81 7.77 5.75
CA GLN A 56 -7.63 9.05 5.04
C GLN A 56 -8.43 9.08 3.73
N LYS A 57 -9.77 9.09 3.83
CA LYS A 57 -10.71 8.91 2.70
C LYS A 57 -10.36 9.74 1.44
N ASP A 58 -10.10 11.03 1.61
CA ASP A 58 -9.79 11.92 0.48
C ASP A 58 -8.48 11.55 -0.22
N ARG A 59 -7.48 11.13 0.56
CA ARG A 59 -6.19 10.69 0.04
C ARG A 59 -6.34 9.35 -0.68
N THR A 60 -7.05 8.41 -0.07
CA THR A 60 -7.35 7.09 -0.65
C THR A 60 -8.07 7.23 -2.00
N ALA A 61 -9.09 8.08 -2.09
CA ALA A 61 -9.83 8.30 -3.33
C ALA A 61 -8.97 8.87 -4.47
N LYS A 62 -8.01 9.75 -4.15
CA LYS A 62 -7.02 10.27 -5.11
C LYS A 62 -6.04 9.19 -5.56
N LEU A 63 -5.57 8.35 -4.64
CA LEU A 63 -4.66 7.25 -4.96
C LEU A 63 -5.33 6.20 -5.83
N TYR A 64 -6.60 5.86 -5.58
CA TYR A 64 -7.35 4.95 -6.46
C TYR A 64 -7.52 5.50 -7.88
N GLN A 65 -7.72 6.81 -8.03
CA GLN A 65 -7.72 7.43 -9.37
C GLN A 65 -6.37 7.25 -10.07
N GLN A 66 -5.26 7.42 -9.34
CA GLN A 66 -3.92 7.26 -9.90
C GLN A 66 -3.63 5.81 -10.26
N ILE A 67 -4.09 4.84 -9.46
CA ILE A 67 -3.95 3.40 -9.74
C ILE A 67 -4.66 3.06 -11.04
N VAL A 68 -5.90 3.48 -11.23
CA VAL A 68 -6.64 3.28 -12.50
C VAL A 68 -5.88 3.85 -13.71
N SER A 69 -5.16 4.96 -13.54
CA SER A 69 -4.34 5.53 -14.62
C SER A 69 -3.03 4.80 -14.88
N ALA A 70 -2.52 4.04 -13.91
CA ALA A 70 -1.16 3.49 -13.94
C ALA A 70 -1.12 1.95 -14.04
N ASP A 71 -2.17 1.27 -13.58
CA ASP A 71 -2.29 -0.18 -13.56
C ASP A 71 -3.29 -0.61 -14.62
N ALA A 72 -2.81 -1.23 -15.70
CA ALA A 72 -3.64 -1.63 -16.83
C ALA A 72 -4.66 -2.74 -16.48
N ASP A 73 -4.48 -3.41 -15.34
CA ASP A 73 -5.39 -4.47 -14.87
C ASP A 73 -6.54 -3.91 -14.00
N ILE A 74 -6.55 -2.59 -13.74
CA ILE A 74 -7.53 -1.93 -12.86
C ILE A 74 -8.35 -0.90 -13.63
N ASP A 75 -9.63 -1.22 -13.84
CA ASP A 75 -10.52 -0.37 -14.64
C ASP A 75 -11.20 0.73 -13.82
N THR A 76 -11.38 0.51 -12.51
CA THR A 76 -12.23 1.38 -11.68
C THR A 76 -11.65 1.62 -10.28
N LYS A 77 -12.06 2.74 -9.66
CA LYS A 77 -11.72 3.01 -8.25
C LYS A 77 -12.30 1.96 -7.31
N GLN A 78 -13.44 1.38 -7.67
CA GLN A 78 -14.10 0.33 -6.91
C GLN A 78 -13.26 -0.94 -6.91
N GLN A 79 -12.69 -1.32 -8.06
CA GLN A 79 -11.75 -2.43 -8.16
C GLN A 79 -10.48 -2.15 -7.37
N ALA A 80 -9.89 -0.94 -7.49
CA ALA A 80 -8.74 -0.55 -6.68
C ALA A 80 -9.01 -0.63 -5.17
N SER A 81 -10.22 -0.23 -4.74
CA SER A 81 -10.67 -0.36 -3.35
C SER A 81 -10.74 -1.81 -2.91
N LEU A 82 -11.37 -2.68 -3.71
CA LEU A 82 -11.52 -4.09 -3.39
C LEU A 82 -10.15 -4.77 -3.22
N GLU A 83 -9.22 -4.56 -4.15
CA GLU A 83 -7.86 -5.11 -4.07
C GLU A 83 -7.11 -4.58 -2.84
N THR A 84 -7.27 -3.30 -2.51
CA THR A 84 -6.70 -2.71 -1.30
C THR A 84 -7.26 -3.35 -0.04
N ASP A 85 -8.58 -3.56 0.01
CA ASP A 85 -9.26 -4.12 1.17
C ASP A 85 -8.85 -5.59 1.38
N ILE A 86 -8.71 -6.38 0.31
CA ILE A 86 -8.20 -7.76 0.36
C ILE A 86 -6.82 -7.80 1.02
N VAL A 87 -5.87 -6.98 0.55
CA VAL A 87 -4.51 -6.97 1.11
C VAL A 87 -4.51 -6.42 2.54
N LEU A 88 -5.34 -5.44 2.86
CA LEU A 88 -5.44 -4.93 4.24
C LEU A 88 -6.07 -5.95 5.20
N MET A 89 -6.95 -6.82 4.73
CA MET A 89 -7.43 -7.94 5.55
C MET A 89 -6.28 -8.85 5.96
N ASP A 90 -5.38 -9.20 5.04
CA ASP A 90 -4.19 -10.01 5.34
C ASP A 90 -3.25 -9.29 6.31
N VAL A 91 -2.98 -7.99 6.08
CA VAL A 91 -2.15 -7.17 6.99
C VAL A 91 -2.74 -7.14 8.40
N ARG A 92 -4.08 -7.02 8.52
CA ARG A 92 -4.77 -6.98 9.81
C ARG A 92 -4.82 -8.34 10.49
N GLN A 93 -4.94 -9.42 9.73
CA GLN A 93 -4.86 -10.77 10.24
C GLN A 93 -3.47 -11.05 10.83
N GLU A 94 -2.41 -10.70 10.11
CA GLU A 94 -1.02 -10.83 10.59
C GLU A 94 -0.79 -10.04 11.88
N ARG A 95 -1.34 -8.82 11.98
CA ARG A 95 -1.31 -8.03 13.22
C ARG A 95 -2.01 -8.76 14.37
N TRP A 96 -3.19 -9.33 14.12
CA TRP A 96 -3.96 -10.08 15.11
C TRP A 96 -3.18 -11.29 15.61
N ASP A 97 -2.64 -12.10 14.71
CA ASP A 97 -1.89 -13.32 15.02
C ASP A 97 -0.62 -13.01 15.85
N ARG A 98 -0.09 -11.79 15.71
CA ARG A 98 1.09 -11.30 16.42
C ARG A 98 0.78 -10.43 17.65
N GLY A 99 -0.50 -10.21 17.97
CA GLY A 99 -0.92 -9.37 19.10
C GLY A 99 -0.61 -7.87 18.93
N ILE A 100 -0.46 -7.40 17.69
CA ILE A 100 -0.17 -6.00 17.37
C ILE A 100 -1.48 -5.21 17.24
N SER A 101 -1.54 -4.04 17.90
CA SER A 101 -2.68 -3.12 17.83
C SER A 101 -2.23 -1.73 17.36
N CYS A 102 -2.79 -1.25 16.24
CA CYS A 102 -2.50 0.07 15.71
C CYS A 102 -3.38 1.14 16.37
N ARG A 103 -2.84 2.35 16.53
CA ARG A 103 -3.62 3.57 16.80
C ARG A 103 -3.77 4.34 15.49
N PHE A 104 -4.97 4.84 15.22
CA PHE A 104 -5.35 5.52 13.98
C PHE A 104 -5.70 6.98 14.25
#